data_AF-A0A4V2M9G4-F1
#
_entry.id   AF-A0A4V2M9G4-F1
#
_cell.length_a   1.000
_cell.length_b   1.000
_cell.length_c   1.000
_cell.angle_alpha   90.00
_cell.angle_beta   90.00
_cell.angle_gamma   90.00
#
_symmetry.space_group_name_H-M   'P 1'
#
loop_
_entity.id
_entity.type
_entity.pdbx_description
1 polymer ?
#
loop_
_entity_poly.entity_id
_entity_poly.type
_entity_poly.pdbx_seq_one_letter_code
_entity_poly.pdbx_strand_id
1 'polypeptide(L)'
;MVLEGQWGQQPGVAITVNSGSRISFSFAGESVQLLFDTAGLTVAPHLWITIDDGEPALHLIEDPVIELTAPTGRHQVEVVVKDVNEHVNRWNPPFECAVVFAGLLLDVNSRVRLSGRPGGPRIEFYGDSITQGVRSLSTHSESEGADGTTTYAYLTARAFGATSHQVGFGSQGIIKPGNGEVPPGPESFGWNFAGSPAERVTAPDVVVLNLGVNDETLEPEPYAAYVARVRSAYPETTIVSLTPFNGKHADTIAAAVKSLDDPNVVCIDSTGWITEDDCTDLVHPSVAGHRKIADHLIPALETHTSLRRR
;
A
#
# COMPACT_ATOMS: atom_id res chain seq x y z
N MET A 1 8.88 -18.02 -0.54
CA MET A 1 8.77 -16.61 -0.20
C MET A 1 7.88 -15.99 -1.24
N VAL A 2 6.88 -15.26 -0.78
CA VAL A 2 5.98 -14.48 -1.62
C VAL A 2 6.20 -13.03 -1.23
N LEU A 3 6.46 -12.20 -2.22
CA LEU A 3 6.44 -10.75 -2.08
C LEU A 3 5.07 -10.29 -2.58
N GLU A 4 4.34 -9.59 -1.74
CA GLU A 4 3.05 -9.00 -2.07
C GLU A 4 3.13 -7.48 -1.84
N GLY A 5 2.48 -6.70 -2.70
CA GLY A 5 2.61 -5.25 -2.69
C GLY A 5 3.48 -4.74 -3.83
N GLN A 6 3.78 -3.45 -3.78
CA GLN A 6 4.57 -2.78 -4.82
C GLN A 6 6.07 -2.99 -4.54
N TRP A 7 6.65 -3.99 -5.20
CA TRP A 7 8.09 -4.31 -5.08
C TRP A 7 8.80 -4.07 -6.42
N GLY A 8 10.02 -3.58 -6.35
CA GLY A 8 10.97 -3.50 -7.46
C GLY A 8 12.08 -4.53 -7.23
N GLN A 9 12.45 -5.26 -8.28
CA GLN A 9 13.52 -6.26 -8.23
C GLN A 9 14.79 -5.70 -8.84
N GLN A 10 15.90 -5.80 -8.11
CA GLN A 10 17.25 -5.58 -8.64
C GLN A 10 18.08 -6.85 -8.38
N PRO A 11 19.22 -7.05 -9.07
CA PRO A 11 20.06 -8.22 -8.82
C PRO A 11 20.41 -8.37 -7.33
N GLY A 12 19.84 -9.39 -6.68
CA GLY A 12 20.11 -9.73 -5.28
C GLY A 12 19.25 -9.03 -4.23
N VAL A 13 18.37 -8.08 -4.60
CA VAL A 13 17.51 -7.37 -3.63
C VAL A 13 16.09 -7.13 -4.15
N ALA A 14 15.13 -7.12 -3.23
CA ALA A 14 13.78 -6.64 -3.46
C ALA A 14 13.55 -5.35 -2.67
N ILE A 15 13.06 -4.31 -3.33
CA ILE A 15 12.92 -2.96 -2.76
C ILE A 15 11.47 -2.53 -2.76
N THR A 16 10.99 -1.97 -1.65
CA THR A 16 9.71 -1.26 -1.61
C THR A 16 9.81 0.03 -0.81
N VAL A 17 9.01 0.99 -1.23
CA VAL A 17 8.86 2.31 -0.61
C VAL A 17 7.41 2.53 -0.15
N ASN A 18 6.61 1.45 -0.13
CA ASN A 18 5.18 1.48 0.07
C ASN A 18 4.77 0.69 1.33
N SER A 19 4.11 1.39 2.25
CA SER A 19 3.47 0.81 3.44
C SER A 19 2.43 -0.25 3.04
N GLY A 20 2.25 -1.28 3.87
CA GLY A 20 1.35 -2.40 3.61
C GLY A 20 1.93 -3.50 2.69
N SER A 21 3.11 -3.29 2.09
CA SER A 21 3.84 -4.34 1.35
C SER A 21 4.28 -5.48 2.28
N ARG A 22 4.37 -6.71 1.76
CA ARG A 22 4.56 -7.93 2.55
C ARG A 22 5.58 -8.88 1.99
N ILE A 23 6.26 -9.57 2.91
CA ILE A 23 7.07 -10.75 2.65
C ILE A 23 6.48 -11.89 3.48
N SER A 24 6.14 -13.01 2.84
CA SER A 24 5.68 -14.21 3.55
C SER A 24 6.48 -15.44 3.16
N PHE A 25 6.85 -16.26 4.14
CA PHE A 25 7.56 -17.51 3.92
C PHE A 25 7.32 -18.47 5.07
N SER A 26 7.69 -19.74 4.88
CA SER A 26 7.73 -20.70 5.98
C SER A 26 9.14 -21.24 6.11
N PHE A 27 9.57 -21.50 7.34
CA PHE A 27 10.82 -22.20 7.61
C PHE A 27 10.59 -23.38 8.56
N ALA A 28 11.45 -24.38 8.48
CA ALA A 28 11.51 -25.47 9.45
C ALA A 28 12.87 -25.43 10.14
N GLY A 29 12.91 -25.24 11.45
CA GLY A 29 14.13 -24.99 12.24
C GLY A 29 13.84 -24.24 13.53
N GLU A 30 14.86 -23.62 14.11
CA GLU A 30 14.76 -22.79 15.33
C GLU A 30 15.01 -21.30 15.05
N SER A 31 15.60 -20.97 13.90
CA SER A 31 16.05 -19.62 13.57
C SER A 31 16.04 -19.36 12.06
N VAL A 32 15.88 -18.09 11.71
CA VAL A 32 16.08 -17.52 10.38
C VAL A 32 16.46 -16.05 10.53
N GLN A 33 17.38 -15.58 9.69
CA GLN A 33 17.74 -14.17 9.65
C GLN A 33 17.17 -13.53 8.38
N LEU A 34 16.64 -12.32 8.54
CA LEU A 34 16.24 -11.45 7.45
C LEU A 34 17.37 -10.45 7.21
N LEU A 35 17.84 -10.41 5.97
CA LEU A 35 18.92 -9.54 5.55
C LEU A 35 18.33 -8.31 4.85
N PHE A 36 18.81 -7.13 5.24
CA PHE A 36 18.45 -5.86 4.66
C PHE A 36 19.70 -5.07 4.27
N ASP A 37 19.60 -4.28 3.21
CA ASP A 37 20.60 -3.26 2.89
C ASP A 37 20.19 -1.94 3.53
N THR A 38 20.99 -1.47 4.49
CA THR A 38 20.77 -0.21 5.20
C THR A 38 21.65 0.92 4.67
N ALA A 39 22.45 0.68 3.62
CA ALA A 39 23.35 1.68 3.08
C ALA A 39 22.58 2.89 2.52
N GLY A 40 22.88 4.07 3.05
CA GLY A 40 22.27 5.34 2.64
C GLY A 40 20.98 5.69 3.39
N LEU A 41 20.37 4.75 4.12
CA LEU A 41 19.18 5.04 4.93
C LEU A 41 19.54 5.96 6.08
N THR A 42 18.81 7.08 6.20
CA THR A 42 18.93 8.04 7.32
C THR A 42 17.76 7.89 8.29
N VAL A 43 16.66 7.27 7.86
CA VAL A 43 15.48 6.96 8.67
C VAL A 43 15.09 5.50 8.47
N ALA A 44 15.04 4.75 9.57
CA ALA A 44 14.68 3.34 9.52
C ALA A 44 13.20 3.15 9.17
N PRO A 45 12.84 2.35 8.16
CA PRO A 45 11.46 1.93 7.95
C PRO A 45 11.02 0.99 9.06
N HIS A 46 9.71 0.97 9.32
CA HIS A 46 9.11 0.16 10.39
C HIS A 46 8.44 -1.09 9.80
N LEU A 47 8.63 -2.23 10.46
CA LEU A 47 8.06 -3.53 10.10
C LEU A 47 7.22 -4.09 11.23
N TRP A 48 6.10 -4.73 10.89
CA TRP A 48 5.46 -5.72 11.73
C TRP A 48 5.93 -7.11 11.32
N ILE A 49 6.45 -7.89 12.27
CA ILE A 49 6.84 -9.28 12.03
C ILE A 49 6.00 -10.20 12.91
N THR A 50 5.33 -11.16 12.29
CA THR A 50 4.52 -12.18 12.95
C THR A 50 5.12 -13.56 12.68
N ILE A 51 5.27 -14.37 13.73
CA ILE A 51 5.63 -15.79 13.64
C ILE A 51 4.44 -16.62 14.09
N ASP A 52 3.98 -17.52 13.22
CA ASP A 52 2.79 -18.35 13.41
C ASP A 52 1.56 -17.53 13.80
N ASP A 53 0.86 -17.92 14.87
CA ASP A 53 -0.32 -17.24 15.41
C ASP A 53 0.05 -16.25 16.53
N GLY A 54 1.32 -15.82 16.59
CA GLY A 54 1.81 -14.84 17.56
C GLY A 54 1.27 -13.43 17.31
N GLU A 55 1.45 -12.55 18.30
CA GLU A 55 1.19 -11.12 18.13
C GLU A 55 2.26 -10.49 17.23
N PRO A 56 1.91 -9.53 16.34
CA PRO A 56 2.88 -8.81 15.55
C PRO A 56 3.87 -8.02 16.42
N ALA A 57 5.17 -8.21 16.19
CA ALA A 57 6.23 -7.46 16.86
C ALA A 57 6.73 -6.31 15.97
N LEU A 58 6.95 -5.12 16.56
CA LEU A 58 7.53 -3.98 15.86
C LEU A 58 9.04 -4.17 15.74
N HIS A 59 9.55 -4.07 14.51
CA HIS A 59 10.97 -4.02 14.22
C HIS A 59 11.31 -2.80 13.36
N LEU A 60 12.45 -2.18 13.63
CA LEU A 60 13.01 -1.11 12.82
C LEU A 60 14.20 -1.67 12.04
N ILE A 61 14.35 -1.28 10.77
CA ILE A 61 15.52 -1.66 9.97
C ILE A 61 16.67 -0.67 10.22
N GLU A 62 17.18 -0.65 11.45
CA GLU A 62 18.37 0.12 11.84
C GLU A 62 19.66 -0.66 11.51
N ASP A 63 19.59 -1.98 11.63
CA ASP A 63 20.68 -2.91 11.36
C ASP A 63 20.37 -3.77 10.12
N PRO A 64 21.41 -4.26 9.41
CA PRO A 64 21.24 -5.08 8.20
C PRO A 64 20.70 -6.49 8.48
N VAL A 65 20.52 -6.89 9.74
CA VAL A 65 20.08 -8.22 10.13
C VAL A 65 19.00 -8.14 11.20
N ILE A 66 17.86 -8.78 10.93
CA ILE A 66 16.86 -9.09 11.95
C ILE A 66 16.87 -10.61 12.15
N GLU A 67 17.19 -11.06 13.36
CA GLU A 67 17.16 -12.47 13.73
C GLU A 67 15.81 -12.84 14.33
N LEU A 68 15.18 -13.88 13.76
CA LEU A 68 13.96 -14.48 14.30
C LEU A 68 14.30 -15.83 14.90
N THR A 69 13.78 -16.09 16.10
CA THR A 69 13.95 -17.36 16.80
C THR A 69 12.59 -17.93 17.22
N ALA A 70 12.48 -19.25 17.19
CA ALA A 70 11.29 -20.00 17.57
C ALA A 70 11.68 -21.41 18.09
N PRO A 71 10.83 -22.09 18.87
CA PRO A 71 11.08 -23.49 19.24
C PRO A 71 11.25 -24.38 18.01
N THR A 72 12.04 -25.47 18.08
CA THR A 72 12.19 -26.40 16.93
C THR A 72 10.83 -26.77 16.34
N GLY A 73 10.61 -26.43 15.08
CA GLY A 73 9.33 -26.68 14.45
C GLY A 73 9.24 -26.21 13.01
N ARG A 74 8.00 -26.13 12.54
CA ARG A 74 7.66 -25.47 11.28
C ARG A 74 6.96 -24.17 11.64
N HIS A 75 7.43 -23.08 11.06
CA HIS A 75 6.94 -21.75 11.33
C HIS A 75 6.52 -21.06 10.05
N GLN A 76 5.48 -20.24 10.14
CA GLN A 76 5.11 -19.26 9.12
C GLN A 76 5.56 -17.89 9.60
N VAL A 77 6.13 -17.10 8.69
CA VAL A 77 6.54 -15.73 8.97
C VAL A 77 5.82 -14.81 8.00
N GLU A 78 5.17 -13.78 8.54
CA GLU A 78 4.68 -12.63 7.78
C GLU A 78 5.45 -11.40 8.25
N VAL A 79 6.09 -10.72 7.31
CA VAL A 79 6.70 -9.40 7.49
C VAL A 79 5.84 -8.42 6.72
N VAL A 80 5.30 -7.42 7.39
CA VAL A 80 4.50 -6.36 6.78
C VAL A 80 5.20 -5.04 7.00
N VAL A 81 5.35 -4.24 5.95
CA VAL A 81 5.88 -2.88 6.05
C VAL A 81 4.83 -2.04 6.77
N LYS A 82 5.09 -1.71 8.03
CA LYS A 82 4.22 -0.83 8.83
C LYS A 82 4.21 0.55 8.21
N ASP A 83 5.39 1.13 8.01
CA ASP A 83 5.54 2.42 7.34
C ASP A 83 6.93 2.63 6.75
N VAL A 84 6.98 3.41 5.66
CA VAL A 84 8.20 4.03 5.11
C VAL A 84 8.01 5.53 5.24
N ASN A 85 8.91 6.18 5.99
CA ASN A 85 8.77 7.57 6.38
C ASN A 85 8.55 8.50 5.17
N GLU A 86 7.55 9.38 5.23
CA GLU A 86 7.21 10.27 4.13
C GLU A 86 7.99 11.59 4.12
N HIS A 87 8.69 11.95 5.20
CA HIS A 87 9.36 13.24 5.35
C HIS A 87 10.80 13.27 4.82
N VAL A 88 11.35 12.12 4.43
CA VAL A 88 12.67 12.00 3.78
C VAL A 88 12.55 11.36 2.41
N ASN A 89 13.59 11.47 1.57
CA ASN A 89 13.55 10.91 0.23
C ASN A 89 13.35 9.38 0.27
N ARG A 90 12.26 8.93 -0.37
CA ARG A 90 11.95 7.51 -0.58
C ARG A 90 11.70 7.20 -2.06
N TRP A 91 11.87 8.16 -2.96
CA TRP A 91 11.55 7.98 -4.38
C TRP A 91 12.79 7.83 -5.26
N ASN A 92 13.85 8.59 -4.97
CA ASN A 92 15.06 8.60 -5.79
C ASN A 92 16.19 7.82 -5.09
N PRO A 93 16.86 6.87 -5.76
CA PRO A 93 18.10 6.29 -5.23
C PRO A 93 19.24 7.34 -5.21
N PRO A 94 20.10 7.39 -4.18
CA PRO A 94 20.03 6.60 -2.94
C PRO A 94 18.88 7.06 -2.02
N PHE A 95 18.18 6.09 -1.42
CA PHE A 95 17.05 6.37 -0.54
C PHE A 95 17.50 6.77 0.86
N GLU A 96 16.72 7.64 1.49
CA GLU A 96 16.84 7.95 2.93
C GLU A 96 15.94 7.06 3.78
N CYS A 97 14.80 6.59 3.22
CA CYS A 97 13.95 5.58 3.84
C CYS A 97 13.37 4.63 2.78
N ALA A 98 13.68 3.34 2.87
CA ALA A 98 13.10 2.28 2.01
C ALA A 98 13.35 0.92 2.66
N VAL A 99 12.51 -0.07 2.35
CA VAL A 99 12.79 -1.47 2.70
C VAL A 99 13.55 -2.11 1.56
N VAL A 100 14.85 -2.36 1.75
CA VAL A 100 15.72 -3.06 0.80
C VAL A 100 16.03 -4.45 1.34
N PHE A 101 15.23 -5.43 0.95
CA PHE A 101 15.34 -6.82 1.41
C PHE A 101 16.36 -7.60 0.56
N ALA A 102 17.43 -8.06 1.19
CA ALA A 102 18.54 -8.77 0.54
C ALA A 102 18.43 -10.31 0.63
N GLY A 103 17.48 -10.83 1.40
CA GLY A 103 17.18 -12.25 1.43
C GLY A 103 17.09 -12.85 2.83
N LEU A 104 17.12 -14.17 2.87
CA LEU A 104 17.09 -14.95 4.10
C LEU A 104 18.42 -15.67 4.28
N LEU A 105 18.98 -15.63 5.48
CA LEU A 105 20.06 -16.53 5.90
C LEU A 105 19.49 -17.61 6.80
N LEU A 106 19.83 -18.87 6.49
CA LEU A 106 19.34 -20.05 7.20
C LEU A 106 20.48 -20.72 7.94
N ASP A 107 20.21 -21.10 9.19
CA ASP A 107 21.08 -22.00 9.91
C ASP A 107 21.15 -23.37 9.23
N VAL A 108 22.23 -24.12 9.53
CA VAL A 108 22.53 -25.43 8.92
C VAL A 108 21.36 -26.43 9.02
N ASN A 109 20.54 -26.30 10.06
CA ASN A 109 19.38 -27.15 10.33
C ASN A 109 18.05 -26.55 9.82
N SER A 110 18.06 -25.30 9.34
CA SER A 110 16.86 -24.59 8.89
C SER A 110 16.61 -24.79 7.39
N ARG A 111 15.34 -24.94 6.99
CA ARG A 111 14.93 -25.05 5.58
C ARG A 111 13.74 -24.16 5.28
N VAL A 112 13.82 -23.36 4.22
CA VAL A 112 12.69 -22.55 3.73
C VAL A 112 11.79 -23.38 2.84
N ARG A 113 10.49 -23.21 3.01
CA ARG A 113 9.47 -23.63 2.04
C ARG A 113 8.85 -22.40 1.41
N LEU A 114 8.75 -22.43 0.08
CA LEU A 114 8.05 -21.39 -0.66
C LEU A 114 6.55 -21.67 -0.60
N SER A 115 5.78 -20.69 -0.11
CA SER A 115 4.33 -20.68 -0.22
C SER A 115 3.92 -20.36 -1.66
N GLY A 116 2.78 -20.92 -2.10
CA GLY A 116 2.14 -20.48 -3.34
C GLY A 116 1.62 -19.04 -3.20
N ARG A 117 1.50 -18.34 -4.32
CA ARG A 117 0.82 -17.02 -4.33
C ARG A 117 -0.63 -17.20 -3.86
N PRO A 118 -1.19 -16.25 -3.09
CA PRO A 118 -2.60 -16.32 -2.72
C PRO A 118 -3.49 -16.40 -3.95
N GLY A 119 -4.49 -17.28 -3.91
CA GLY A 119 -5.41 -17.51 -5.04
C GLY A 119 -6.65 -16.61 -5.04
N GLY A 120 -6.67 -15.55 -4.22
CA GLY A 120 -7.75 -14.58 -4.16
C GLY A 120 -7.72 -13.57 -5.32
N PRO A 121 -8.67 -12.62 -5.35
CA PRO A 121 -8.64 -11.54 -6.32
C PRO A 121 -7.43 -10.62 -6.11
N ARG A 122 -7.14 -9.78 -7.08
CA ARG A 122 -6.06 -8.80 -7.06
C ARG A 122 -6.62 -7.40 -7.04
N ILE A 123 -6.19 -6.59 -6.08
CA ILE A 123 -6.68 -5.21 -5.93
C ILE A 123 -5.49 -4.25 -5.84
N GLU A 124 -5.45 -3.22 -6.67
CA GLU A 124 -4.49 -2.13 -6.47
C GLU A 124 -5.21 -0.89 -5.92
N PHE A 125 -4.61 -0.25 -4.92
CA PHE A 125 -5.06 1.01 -4.36
C PHE A 125 -3.99 2.06 -4.67
N TYR A 126 -4.39 3.15 -5.30
CA TYR A 126 -3.54 4.32 -5.50
C TYR A 126 -4.18 5.52 -4.79
N GLY A 127 -3.44 6.09 -3.86
CA GLY A 127 -3.95 7.16 -3.02
C GLY A 127 -2.88 8.01 -2.37
N ASP A 128 -3.31 8.86 -1.45
CA ASP A 128 -2.46 9.79 -0.74
C ASP A 128 -2.09 9.30 0.68
N SER A 129 -1.94 10.24 1.63
CA SER A 129 -1.61 10.01 3.03
C SER A 129 -2.60 9.05 3.70
N ILE A 130 -3.87 9.10 3.32
CA ILE A 130 -4.91 8.22 3.88
C ILE A 130 -4.70 6.78 3.41
N THR A 131 -4.27 6.59 2.17
CA THR A 131 -3.97 5.23 1.65
C THR A 131 -2.66 4.69 2.18
N GLN A 132 -1.69 5.56 2.51
CA GLN A 132 -0.47 5.16 3.21
C GLN A 132 -0.76 4.77 4.68
N GLY A 133 -1.71 5.44 5.33
CA GLY A 133 -2.01 5.30 6.76
C GLY A 133 -1.30 6.31 7.64
N VAL A 134 -0.98 7.49 7.10
CA VAL A 134 -0.41 8.61 7.86
C VAL A 134 -1.35 8.99 9.00
N ARG A 135 -0.78 9.15 10.22
CA ARG A 135 -1.50 9.54 11.44
C ARG A 135 -2.67 8.63 11.84
N SER A 136 -2.70 7.40 11.34
CA SER A 136 -3.74 6.43 11.70
C SER A 136 -3.67 6.02 13.17
N LEU A 137 -2.47 6.04 13.77
CA LEU A 137 -2.23 5.67 15.17
C LEU A 137 -2.22 6.87 16.13
N SER A 138 -1.67 8.00 15.71
CA SER A 138 -1.56 9.22 16.54
C SER A 138 -1.23 10.46 15.69
N THR A 139 -1.17 11.63 16.31
CA THR A 139 -0.77 12.89 15.65
C THR A 139 0.73 13.01 15.40
N HIS A 140 1.53 12.00 15.76
CA HIS A 140 2.97 11.98 15.47
C HIS A 140 3.21 12.06 13.95
N SER A 141 4.17 12.90 13.53
CA SER A 141 4.44 13.15 12.10
C SER A 141 5.19 12.00 11.43
N GLU A 142 6.06 11.33 12.18
CA GLU A 142 6.91 10.25 11.67
C GLU A 142 6.23 8.87 11.72
N SER A 143 6.96 7.84 11.33
CA SER A 143 6.53 6.43 11.23
C SER A 143 5.89 5.84 12.50
N GLU A 144 6.05 6.44 13.69
CA GLU A 144 5.34 6.06 14.92
C GLU A 144 3.84 6.35 14.83
N GLY A 145 3.44 7.43 14.15
CA GLY A 145 2.05 7.85 14.00
C GLY A 145 1.31 7.15 12.85
N ALA A 146 2.05 6.57 11.89
CA ALA A 146 1.51 5.99 10.67
C ALA A 146 1.48 4.46 10.70
N ASP A 147 0.48 3.83 10.09
CA ASP A 147 0.45 2.36 9.97
C ASP A 147 -0.38 1.89 8.77
N GLY A 148 0.32 1.39 7.74
CA GLY A 148 -0.26 0.86 6.52
C GLY A 148 -1.20 -0.34 6.74
N THR A 149 -0.99 -1.12 7.80
CA THR A 149 -1.75 -2.34 8.10
C THR A 149 -3.12 -2.07 8.71
N THR A 150 -3.36 -0.83 9.15
CA THR A 150 -4.64 -0.40 9.71
C THR A 150 -5.51 0.34 8.71
N THR A 151 -5.01 0.58 7.50
CA THR A 151 -5.68 1.39 6.48
C THR A 151 -6.91 0.70 5.90
N TYR A 152 -7.83 1.52 5.39
CA TYR A 152 -9.00 1.03 4.68
C TYR A 152 -8.62 0.13 3.49
N ALA A 153 -7.52 0.45 2.78
CA ALA A 153 -7.00 -0.33 1.67
C ALA A 153 -6.58 -1.74 2.13
N TYR A 154 -5.75 -1.80 3.17
CA TYR A 154 -5.29 -3.08 3.74
C TYR A 154 -6.47 -3.92 4.26
N LEU A 155 -7.35 -3.32 5.05
CA LEU A 155 -8.52 -4.00 5.63
C LEU A 155 -9.48 -4.52 4.55
N THR A 156 -9.74 -3.71 3.52
CA THR A 156 -10.59 -4.10 2.38
C THR A 156 -9.99 -5.28 1.62
N ALA A 157 -8.69 -5.24 1.31
CA ALA A 157 -8.01 -6.34 0.63
C ALA A 157 -8.10 -7.65 1.43
N ARG A 158 -7.86 -7.59 2.74
CA ARG A 158 -7.96 -8.77 3.63
C ARG A 158 -9.37 -9.33 3.68
N ALA A 159 -10.41 -8.48 3.68
CA ALA A 159 -11.79 -8.94 3.67
C ALA A 159 -12.14 -9.79 2.44
N PHE A 160 -11.56 -9.49 1.28
CA PHE A 160 -11.71 -10.28 0.06
C PHE A 160 -10.74 -11.46 -0.07
N GLY A 161 -9.83 -11.64 0.90
CA GLY A 161 -8.70 -12.56 0.76
C GLY A 161 -7.82 -12.22 -0.46
N ALA A 162 -7.77 -10.94 -0.82
CA ALA A 162 -7.10 -10.45 -2.01
C ALA A 162 -5.58 -10.35 -1.81
N THR A 163 -4.82 -10.48 -2.90
CA THR A 163 -3.49 -9.87 -2.95
C THR A 163 -3.63 -8.40 -3.28
N SER A 164 -2.92 -7.51 -2.59
CA SER A 164 -3.06 -6.08 -2.82
C SER A 164 -1.76 -5.32 -3.01
N HIS A 165 -1.80 -4.33 -3.91
CA HIS A 165 -0.78 -3.27 -3.95
C HIS A 165 -1.38 -2.02 -3.34
N GLN A 166 -0.88 -1.62 -2.17
CA GLN A 166 -1.25 -0.39 -1.50
C GLN A 166 -0.19 0.66 -1.83
N VAL A 167 -0.52 1.59 -2.72
CA VAL A 167 0.37 2.66 -3.17
C VAL A 167 -0.18 3.98 -2.64
N GLY A 168 0.38 4.44 -1.53
CA GLY A 168 -0.05 5.65 -0.84
C GLY A 168 1.13 6.58 -0.60
N PHE A 169 1.00 7.84 -1.01
CA PHE A 169 2.03 8.85 -0.78
C PHE A 169 1.40 10.12 -0.19
N GLY A 170 1.76 10.50 1.03
CA GLY A 170 1.18 11.69 1.62
C GLY A 170 1.41 12.97 0.83
N SER A 171 0.47 13.92 0.96
CA SER A 171 0.40 15.17 0.18
C SER A 171 0.16 15.00 -1.34
N GLN A 172 0.27 13.78 -1.89
CA GLN A 172 0.16 13.53 -3.32
C GLN A 172 -1.25 13.83 -3.84
N GLY A 173 -1.31 14.47 -5.00
CA GLY A 173 -2.52 14.68 -5.77
C GLY A 173 -2.36 14.24 -7.23
N ILE A 174 -3.33 14.62 -8.06
CA ILE A 174 -3.29 14.43 -9.51
C ILE A 174 -2.26 15.36 -10.16
N ILE A 175 -2.17 16.60 -9.70
CA ILE A 175 -1.23 17.61 -10.22
C ILE A 175 -0.19 18.03 -9.18
N LYS A 176 -0.44 17.71 -7.91
CA LYS A 176 0.47 18.01 -6.81
C LYS A 176 1.43 16.83 -6.52
N PRO A 177 2.74 17.08 -6.37
CA PRO A 177 3.70 16.06 -5.97
C PRO A 177 3.43 15.58 -4.54
N GLY A 178 3.83 14.34 -4.27
CA GLY A 178 3.79 13.73 -2.93
C GLY A 178 5.04 14.02 -2.10
N ASN A 179 4.93 13.76 -0.81
CA ASN A 179 6.03 13.78 0.13
C ASN A 179 7.03 12.64 -0.17
N GLY A 180 8.30 12.86 0.18
CA GLY A 180 9.39 11.93 -0.06
C GLY A 180 9.90 11.91 -1.51
N GLU A 181 9.84 13.07 -2.17
CA GLU A 181 10.24 13.33 -3.56
C GLU A 181 9.40 12.61 -4.62
N VAL A 182 8.19 12.19 -4.25
CA VAL A 182 7.29 11.45 -5.14
C VAL A 182 6.63 12.42 -6.15
N PRO A 183 6.64 12.12 -7.46
CA PRO A 183 5.92 12.90 -8.47
C PRO A 183 4.39 12.90 -8.25
N PRO A 184 3.63 13.73 -8.97
CA PRO A 184 2.17 13.62 -9.01
C PRO A 184 1.69 12.23 -9.46
N GLY A 185 0.46 11.86 -9.09
CA GLY A 185 -0.10 10.53 -9.32
C GLY A 185 0.05 9.98 -10.75
N PRO A 186 -0.26 10.75 -11.82
CA PRO A 186 -0.05 10.30 -13.20
C PRO A 186 1.40 9.94 -13.52
N GLU A 187 2.36 10.67 -12.96
CA GLU A 187 3.79 10.48 -13.22
C GLU A 187 4.35 9.31 -12.42
N SER A 188 3.86 9.09 -11.20
CA SER A 188 4.25 7.96 -10.34
C SER A 188 3.52 6.65 -10.68
N PHE A 189 2.37 6.70 -11.37
CA PHE A 189 1.61 5.50 -11.69
C PHE A 189 2.40 4.52 -12.56
N GLY A 190 2.44 3.26 -12.11
CA GLY A 190 3.19 2.18 -12.74
C GLY A 190 4.66 2.12 -12.33
N TRP A 191 5.09 2.94 -11.39
CA TRP A 191 6.42 2.87 -10.80
C TRP A 191 6.33 2.34 -9.36
N ASN A 192 7.38 1.65 -8.93
CA ASN A 192 7.64 1.43 -7.51
C ASN A 192 8.39 2.65 -6.93
N PHE A 193 9.41 3.11 -7.64
CA PHE A 193 10.19 4.33 -7.36
C PHE A 193 10.88 4.81 -8.66
N ALA A 194 11.65 5.91 -8.61
CA ALA A 194 12.32 6.46 -9.79
C ALA A 194 13.21 5.42 -10.50
N GLY A 195 12.93 5.16 -11.78
CA GLY A 195 13.70 4.19 -12.57
C GLY A 195 13.40 2.72 -12.28
N SER A 196 12.42 2.42 -11.42
CA SER A 196 12.00 1.06 -11.07
C SER A 196 10.51 0.86 -11.35
N PRO A 197 10.14 0.27 -12.49
CA PRO A 197 8.74 0.03 -12.83
C PRO A 197 8.12 -0.98 -11.86
N ALA A 198 6.82 -0.82 -11.60
CA ALA A 198 6.04 -1.78 -10.85
C ALA A 198 5.99 -3.13 -11.58
N GLU A 199 6.19 -4.23 -10.85
CA GLU A 199 6.08 -5.56 -11.45
C GLU A 199 4.61 -5.93 -11.71
N ARG A 200 4.18 -5.83 -12.97
CA ARG A 200 2.80 -6.12 -13.41
C ARG A 200 2.65 -7.54 -13.95
N VAL A 201 3.01 -8.54 -13.15
CA VAL A 201 2.98 -9.96 -13.58
C VAL A 201 1.58 -10.39 -14.02
N THR A 202 0.54 -9.84 -13.40
CA THR A 202 -0.85 -10.10 -13.76
C THR A 202 -1.67 -8.84 -13.50
N ALA A 203 -2.58 -8.50 -14.42
CA ALA A 203 -3.48 -7.38 -14.23
C ALA A 203 -4.34 -7.56 -12.96
N PRO A 204 -4.62 -6.49 -12.22
CA PRO A 204 -5.54 -6.55 -11.10
C PRO A 204 -6.99 -6.75 -11.57
N ASP A 205 -7.82 -7.35 -10.72
CA ASP A 205 -9.26 -7.45 -10.98
C ASP A 205 -9.93 -6.08 -10.79
N VAL A 206 -9.45 -5.31 -9.80
CA VAL A 206 -9.92 -3.96 -9.49
C VAL A 206 -8.76 -3.02 -9.19
N VAL A 207 -8.85 -1.78 -9.68
CA VAL A 207 -7.99 -0.67 -9.25
C VAL A 207 -8.86 0.37 -8.56
N VAL A 208 -8.51 0.78 -7.35
CA VAL A 208 -9.17 1.85 -6.59
C VAL A 208 -8.27 3.07 -6.58
N LEU A 209 -8.80 4.20 -7.07
CA LEU A 209 -8.14 5.49 -7.12
C LEU A 209 -8.77 6.41 -6.07
N ASN A 210 -8.00 6.76 -5.05
CA ASN A 210 -8.38 7.70 -4.00
C ASN A 210 -7.33 8.82 -3.91
N LEU A 211 -7.28 9.62 -4.98
CA LEU A 211 -6.41 10.78 -5.13
C LEU A 211 -7.25 11.99 -5.53
N GLY A 212 -6.81 13.19 -5.13
CA GLY A 212 -7.45 14.45 -5.51
C GLY A 212 -7.60 15.43 -4.36
N VAL A 213 -7.73 14.94 -3.12
CA VAL A 213 -8.01 15.81 -1.96
C VAL A 213 -6.90 16.86 -1.73
N ASN A 214 -5.66 16.53 -2.08
CA ASN A 214 -4.51 17.40 -1.89
C ASN A 214 -4.35 18.46 -2.98
N ASP A 215 -5.02 18.31 -4.12
CA ASP A 215 -4.99 19.32 -5.18
C ASP A 215 -5.83 20.53 -4.74
N GLU A 216 -5.26 21.72 -4.79
CA GLU A 216 -5.97 22.96 -4.42
C GLU A 216 -7.16 23.18 -5.37
N THR A 217 -6.88 23.07 -6.66
CA THR A 217 -7.87 23.01 -7.74
C THR A 217 -7.72 21.69 -8.49
N LEU A 218 -8.84 21.13 -8.93
CA LEU A 218 -8.86 19.96 -9.79
C LEU A 218 -9.94 20.15 -10.84
N GLU A 219 -9.55 20.03 -12.10
CA GLU A 219 -10.45 20.03 -13.24
C GLU A 219 -10.77 18.60 -13.68
N PRO A 220 -11.90 18.36 -14.38
CA PRO A 220 -12.26 17.01 -14.83
C PRO A 220 -11.22 16.40 -15.78
N GLU A 221 -10.56 17.19 -16.62
CA GLU A 221 -9.65 16.71 -17.66
C GLU A 221 -8.37 16.06 -17.09
N PRO A 222 -7.62 16.67 -16.14
CA PRO A 222 -6.50 16.00 -15.48
C PRO A 222 -6.88 14.69 -14.80
N TYR A 223 -8.03 14.63 -14.12
CA TYR A 223 -8.48 13.41 -13.47
C TYR A 223 -8.87 12.34 -14.49
N ALA A 224 -9.62 12.71 -15.55
CA ALA A 224 -9.96 11.78 -16.63
C ALA A 224 -8.71 11.25 -17.35
N ALA A 225 -7.70 12.09 -17.57
CA ALA A 225 -6.42 11.68 -18.15
C ALA A 225 -5.69 10.67 -17.25
N TYR A 226 -5.76 10.84 -15.93
CA TYR A 226 -5.21 9.88 -14.98
C TYR A 226 -5.92 8.53 -15.08
N VAL A 227 -7.25 8.50 -15.05
CA VAL A 227 -8.04 7.27 -15.21
C VAL A 227 -7.76 6.61 -16.57
N ALA A 228 -7.66 7.38 -17.65
CA ALA A 228 -7.33 6.87 -18.98
C ALA A 228 -5.92 6.24 -19.03
N ARG A 229 -4.96 6.79 -18.28
CA ARG A 229 -3.62 6.19 -18.11
C ARG A 229 -3.70 4.84 -17.40
N VAL A 230 -4.53 4.72 -16.36
CA VAL A 230 -4.79 3.45 -15.67
C VAL A 230 -5.44 2.44 -16.62
N ARG A 231 -6.47 2.85 -17.37
CA ARG A 231 -7.14 2.02 -18.39
C ARG A 231 -6.17 1.51 -19.46
N SER A 232 -5.26 2.37 -19.92
CA SER A 232 -4.25 1.98 -20.91
C SER A 232 -3.30 0.89 -20.39
N ALA A 233 -2.95 0.94 -19.11
CA ALA A 233 -2.17 -0.11 -18.46
C ALA A 233 -2.97 -1.39 -18.23
N TYR A 234 -4.28 -1.27 -17.96
CA TYR A 234 -5.16 -2.36 -17.59
C TYR A 234 -6.48 -2.34 -18.39
N PRO A 235 -6.49 -2.87 -19.63
CA PRO A 235 -7.63 -2.72 -20.54
C PRO A 235 -8.95 -3.32 -20.03
N GLU A 236 -8.89 -4.42 -19.28
CA GLU A 236 -10.08 -5.17 -18.84
C GLU A 236 -10.46 -4.95 -17.36
N THR A 237 -9.61 -4.29 -16.58
CA THR A 237 -9.77 -4.13 -15.13
C THR A 237 -10.93 -3.19 -14.78
N THR A 238 -11.69 -3.47 -13.72
CA THR A 238 -12.64 -2.48 -13.21
C THR A 238 -11.88 -1.37 -12.48
N ILE A 239 -12.04 -0.12 -12.91
CA ILE A 239 -11.41 1.04 -12.26
C ILE A 239 -12.45 1.74 -11.42
N VAL A 240 -12.16 1.93 -10.14
CA VAL A 240 -13.00 2.59 -9.17
C VAL A 240 -12.37 3.93 -8.83
N SER A 241 -13.03 5.02 -9.19
CA SER A 241 -12.72 6.35 -8.66
C SER A 241 -13.49 6.56 -7.36
N LEU A 242 -12.79 6.51 -6.24
CA LEU A 242 -13.33 6.79 -4.92
C LEU A 242 -13.14 8.29 -4.64
N THR A 243 -14.23 9.03 -4.43
CA THR A 243 -14.12 10.47 -4.12
C THR A 243 -13.46 10.67 -2.75
N PRO A 244 -12.82 11.83 -2.48
CA PRO A 244 -12.33 12.15 -1.14
C PRO A 244 -13.44 12.10 -0.09
N PHE A 245 -13.13 11.57 1.10
CA PHE A 245 -14.12 11.34 2.16
C PHE A 245 -14.82 12.62 2.67
N ASN A 246 -14.14 13.77 2.56
CA ASN A 246 -14.70 15.09 2.88
C ASN A 246 -15.49 15.73 1.72
N GLY A 247 -15.64 15.03 0.59
CA GLY A 247 -16.34 15.48 -0.61
C GLY A 247 -15.58 16.48 -1.49
N LYS A 248 -14.34 16.83 -1.14
CA LYS A 248 -13.55 17.76 -1.96
C LYS A 248 -13.38 17.21 -3.38
N HIS A 249 -13.71 18.03 -4.38
CA HIS A 249 -13.68 17.69 -5.80
C HIS A 249 -14.56 16.50 -6.22
N ALA A 250 -15.54 16.07 -5.41
CA ALA A 250 -16.41 14.94 -5.74
C ALA A 250 -17.15 15.14 -7.07
N ASP A 251 -17.73 16.33 -7.29
CA ASP A 251 -18.41 16.68 -8.56
C ASP A 251 -17.46 16.64 -9.75
N THR A 252 -16.23 17.14 -9.60
CA THR A 252 -15.19 17.11 -10.62
C THR A 252 -14.83 15.66 -10.99
N ILE A 253 -14.61 14.81 -10.00
CA ILE A 253 -14.26 13.40 -10.19
C ILE A 253 -15.41 12.66 -10.89
N ALA A 254 -16.65 12.90 -10.46
CA ALA A 254 -17.83 12.30 -11.09
C ALA A 254 -17.98 12.76 -12.55
N ALA A 255 -17.75 14.05 -12.83
CA ALA A 255 -17.77 14.58 -14.19
C ALA A 255 -16.65 13.98 -15.07
N ALA A 256 -15.46 13.79 -14.52
CA ALA A 256 -14.33 13.16 -15.20
C ALA A 256 -14.61 11.69 -15.54
N VAL A 257 -15.15 10.91 -14.59
CA VAL A 257 -15.53 9.51 -14.85
C VAL A 257 -16.62 9.44 -15.93
N LYS A 258 -17.61 10.31 -15.86
CA LYS A 258 -18.69 10.37 -16.85
C LYS A 258 -18.19 10.72 -18.25
N SER A 259 -17.19 11.60 -18.39
CA SER A 259 -16.68 12.02 -19.69
C SER A 259 -15.90 10.94 -20.44
N LEU A 260 -15.41 9.91 -19.71
CA LEU A 260 -14.71 8.78 -20.30
C LEU A 260 -15.63 7.79 -21.01
N ASP A 261 -16.93 7.76 -20.65
CA ASP A 261 -17.94 6.85 -21.21
C ASP A 261 -17.50 5.37 -21.23
N ASP A 262 -16.74 4.96 -20.20
CA ASP A 262 -16.21 3.61 -20.06
C ASP A 262 -17.05 2.81 -19.05
N PRO A 263 -17.73 1.71 -19.47
CA PRO A 263 -18.60 0.95 -18.59
C PRO A 263 -17.88 0.20 -17.46
N ASN A 264 -16.55 0.05 -17.55
CA ASN A 264 -15.71 -0.57 -16.53
C ASN A 264 -14.99 0.48 -15.66
N VAL A 265 -15.37 1.76 -15.75
CA VAL A 265 -14.96 2.81 -14.81
C VAL A 265 -16.19 3.22 -13.98
N VAL A 266 -16.08 3.10 -12.67
CA VAL A 266 -17.15 3.45 -11.73
C VAL A 266 -16.70 4.54 -10.77
N CYS A 267 -17.59 5.49 -10.49
CA CYS A 267 -17.39 6.48 -9.44
C CYS A 267 -18.15 6.04 -8.20
N ILE A 268 -17.46 5.87 -7.08
CA ILE A 268 -18.06 5.63 -5.77
C ILE A 268 -17.92 6.92 -4.96
N ASP A 269 -19.05 7.53 -4.63
CA ASP A 269 -19.06 8.71 -3.78
C ASP A 269 -18.91 8.30 -2.31
N SER A 270 -17.77 8.67 -1.72
CA SER A 270 -17.43 8.40 -0.34
C SER A 270 -17.69 9.58 0.61
N THR A 271 -18.27 10.66 0.09
CA THR A 271 -18.56 11.88 0.86
C THR A 271 -19.35 11.55 2.11
N GLY A 272 -18.80 11.91 3.27
CA GLY A 272 -19.45 11.73 4.57
C GLY A 272 -19.47 10.30 5.10
N TRP A 273 -18.72 9.36 4.50
CA TRP A 273 -18.50 8.03 5.08
C TRP A 273 -17.82 8.11 6.46
N ILE A 274 -17.03 9.16 6.67
CA ILE A 274 -16.44 9.51 7.96
C ILE A 274 -16.63 11.00 8.25
N THR A 275 -16.51 11.37 9.52
CA THR A 275 -16.49 12.75 10.00
C THR A 275 -15.15 13.07 10.67
N GLU A 276 -14.94 14.33 11.08
CA GLU A 276 -13.73 14.73 11.81
C GLU A 276 -13.54 13.95 13.12
N ASP A 277 -14.63 13.47 13.75
CA ASP A 277 -14.59 12.64 14.97
C ASP A 277 -13.99 11.24 14.72
N ASP A 278 -14.00 10.78 13.46
CA ASP A 278 -13.35 9.52 13.07
C ASP A 278 -11.85 9.72 12.79
N CYS A 279 -11.35 10.97 12.82
CA CYS A 279 -9.99 11.36 12.47
C CYS A 279 -9.11 11.65 13.70
N THR A 280 -7.80 11.42 13.56
CA THR A 280 -6.81 11.69 14.61
C THR A 280 -6.45 13.17 14.70
N ASP A 281 -6.49 13.89 13.58
CA ASP A 281 -6.11 15.30 13.45
C ASP A 281 -7.13 16.12 12.62
N LEU A 282 -8.41 15.73 12.69
CA LEU A 282 -9.54 16.27 11.90
C LEU A 282 -9.49 15.92 10.41
N VAL A 283 -8.38 15.38 9.89
CA VAL A 283 -8.21 15.08 8.46
C VAL A 283 -7.92 13.60 8.21
N HIS A 284 -6.95 13.04 8.92
CA HIS A 284 -6.47 11.68 8.75
C HIS A 284 -7.30 10.71 9.60
N PRO A 285 -7.90 9.67 9.00
CA PRO A 285 -8.70 8.70 9.74
C PRO A 285 -7.87 8.00 10.82
N SER A 286 -8.43 7.86 12.01
CA SER A 286 -7.88 6.97 13.04
C SER A 286 -8.02 5.50 12.60
N VAL A 287 -7.44 4.55 13.34
CA VAL A 287 -7.68 3.11 13.13
C VAL A 287 -9.19 2.77 13.07
N ALA A 288 -10.01 3.41 13.90
CA ALA A 288 -11.46 3.23 13.88
C ALA A 288 -12.10 3.87 12.62
N GLY A 289 -11.64 5.06 12.23
CA GLY A 289 -12.08 5.72 11.00
C GLY A 289 -11.75 4.92 9.74
N HIS A 290 -10.54 4.37 9.64
CA HIS A 290 -10.16 3.48 8.54
C HIS A 290 -11.04 2.22 8.47
N ARG A 291 -11.40 1.65 9.63
CA ARG A 291 -12.30 0.51 9.69
C ARG A 291 -13.70 0.87 9.18
N LYS A 292 -14.22 2.03 9.59
CA LYS A 292 -15.49 2.56 9.09
C LYS A 292 -15.46 2.76 7.58
N ILE A 293 -14.38 3.31 7.03
CA ILE A 293 -14.20 3.41 5.57
C ILE A 293 -14.22 2.02 4.92
N ALA A 294 -13.51 1.04 5.46
CA ALA A 294 -13.50 -0.32 4.93
C ALA A 294 -14.91 -0.97 4.97
N ASP A 295 -15.65 -0.77 6.06
CA ASP A 295 -17.02 -1.27 6.23
C ASP A 295 -17.98 -0.69 5.19
N HIS A 296 -17.74 0.53 4.71
CA HIS A 296 -18.46 1.11 3.58
C HIS A 296 -17.92 0.62 2.22
N LEU A 297 -16.60 0.54 2.06
CA LEU A 297 -15.96 0.23 0.78
C LEU A 297 -16.20 -1.22 0.34
N ILE A 298 -16.14 -2.18 1.27
CA ILE A 298 -16.35 -3.60 0.98
C ILE A 298 -17.69 -3.85 0.27
N PRO A 299 -18.86 -3.49 0.83
CA PRO A 299 -20.14 -3.70 0.14
C PRO A 299 -20.28 -2.85 -1.13
N ALA A 300 -19.65 -1.68 -1.20
CA ALA A 300 -19.66 -0.87 -2.41
C ALA A 300 -18.88 -1.57 -3.56
N LEU A 301 -17.73 -2.16 -3.27
CA LEU A 301 -16.97 -2.95 -4.23
C LEU A 301 -17.71 -4.22 -4.64
N GLU A 302 -18.40 -4.90 -3.73
CA GLU A 302 -19.26 -6.05 -4.08
C GLU A 302 -20.38 -5.65 -5.05
N THR A 303 -20.92 -4.44 -4.90
CA THR A 303 -22.01 -3.91 -5.73
C THR A 303 -21.51 -3.50 -7.12
N HIS A 304 -20.37 -2.82 -7.19
CA HIS A 304 -19.90 -2.15 -8.40
C HIS A 304 -18.80 -2.88 -9.17
N THR A 305 -18.29 -4.00 -8.65
CA THR A 305 -17.19 -4.76 -9.27
C THR A 305 -17.44 -6.27 -9.28
N SER A 306 -16.48 -7.04 -9.79
CA SER A 306 -16.48 -8.51 -9.77
C SER A 306 -16.12 -9.12 -8.41
N LEU A 307 -15.66 -8.32 -7.44
CA LEU A 307 -15.16 -8.81 -6.16
C LEU A 307 -16.26 -9.41 -5.29
N ARG A 308 -16.00 -10.58 -4.69
CA ARG A 308 -16.91 -11.24 -3.74
C ARG A 308 -16.10 -11.80 -2.59
N ARG A 309 -16.59 -11.61 -1.35
CA ARG A 309 -16.00 -12.28 -0.18
C ARG A 309 -16.20 -13.79 -0.28
N ARG A 310 -15.24 -14.55 0.26
CA ARG A 310 -15.31 -16.02 0.34
C ARG A 310 -16.06 -16.49 1.56
#